data_AF-A0A0L0C4E9-F1
#
_entry.id   AF-A0A0L0C4E9-F1
#
_cell.length_a   1.000
_cell.length_b   1.000
_cell.length_c   1.000
_cell.angle_alpha   90.00
_cell.angle_beta   90.00
_cell.angle_gamma   90.00
#
_symmetry.space_group_name_H-M   'P 1'
#
loop_
_entity.id
_entity.type
_entity.pdbx_description
1 polymer ?
#
loop_
_entity_poly.entity_id
_entity_poly.type
_entity_poly.pdbx_seq_one_letter_code
_entity_poly.pdbx_strand_id
1 'polypeptide(L)'
;SKHTYYLNYNMLNSGIKIFLFLLILYQSANIINSQKTWTYELLELDFESSDKDFIDADLEVLRIARGVFGINGFIDIKQPIDESFSMEVIFFRDKYCQENYERQLYSVGKQSFADGMNKFYRRILMDSLRNCTTDAPIFDKFEPPLTKRLIVFDKCQISTDNLPSHVDDGCYLVKLNVYGKVE
;
A
#
# COMPACT_ATOMS: atom_id res chain seq x y z
N SER A 1 -51.56 -47.50 31.98
CA SER A 1 -51.46 -46.17 32.59
C SER A 1 -50.71 -45.25 31.65
N LYS A 2 -51.22 -44.03 31.39
CA LYS A 2 -50.57 -43.03 30.53
C LYS A 2 -49.66 -42.17 31.40
N HIS A 3 -48.36 -42.17 31.13
CA HIS A 3 -47.42 -41.21 31.71
C HIS A 3 -47.34 -39.97 30.81
N THR A 4 -47.76 -38.83 31.36
CA THR A 4 -47.75 -37.51 30.72
C THR A 4 -46.43 -36.83 31.01
N TYR A 5 -45.67 -36.49 29.96
CA TYR A 5 -44.47 -35.67 30.07
C TYR A 5 -44.87 -34.19 30.14
N TYR A 6 -44.83 -33.60 31.33
CA TYR A 6 -44.92 -32.15 31.48
C TYR A 6 -43.53 -31.54 31.23
N LEU A 7 -43.29 -31.10 30.00
CA LEU A 7 -42.12 -30.27 29.69
C LEU A 7 -42.30 -28.90 30.36
N ASN A 8 -41.37 -28.57 31.25
CA ASN A 8 -41.41 -27.39 32.10
C ASN A 8 -41.12 -26.13 31.25
N TYR A 9 -42.17 -25.37 30.94
CA TYR A 9 -42.15 -24.20 30.03
C TYR A 9 -41.09 -23.15 30.42
N ASN A 10 -40.77 -23.04 31.71
CA ASN A 10 -39.76 -22.12 32.25
C ASN A 10 -38.32 -22.52 31.88
N MET A 11 -38.03 -23.82 31.79
CA MET A 11 -36.71 -24.34 31.39
C MET A 11 -36.45 -24.10 29.91
N LEU A 12 -37.50 -24.27 29.07
CA LEU A 12 -37.42 -24.02 27.63
C LEU A 12 -37.16 -22.53 27.33
N ASN A 13 -37.83 -21.63 28.05
CA ASN A 13 -37.69 -20.19 27.89
C ASN A 13 -36.31 -19.67 28.37
N SER A 14 -35.75 -20.29 29.42
CA SER A 14 -34.39 -19.97 29.89
C SER A 14 -33.31 -20.42 28.90
N GLY A 15 -33.44 -21.62 28.33
CA GLY A 15 -32.53 -22.14 27.31
C GLY A 15 -32.53 -21.31 26.02
N ILE A 16 -33.70 -20.85 25.57
CA ILE A 16 -33.83 -19.98 24.39
C ILE A 16 -33.13 -18.63 24.62
N LYS A 17 -33.26 -18.04 25.82
CA LYS A 17 -32.59 -16.77 26.15
C LYS A 17 -31.07 -16.90 26.16
N ILE A 18 -30.55 -18.00 26.73
CA ILE A 18 -29.10 -18.28 26.73
C ILE A 18 -28.59 -18.49 25.31
N PHE A 19 -29.34 -19.24 24.49
CA PHE A 19 -28.97 -19.48 23.10
C PHE A 19 -28.97 -18.20 22.25
N LEU A 20 -29.98 -17.33 22.42
CA LEU A 20 -30.04 -16.03 21.78
C LEU A 20 -28.89 -15.12 22.24
N PHE A 21 -28.53 -15.15 23.52
CA PHE A 21 -27.41 -14.37 24.06
C PHE A 21 -26.07 -14.82 23.47
N LEU A 22 -25.85 -16.14 23.34
CA LEU A 22 -24.65 -16.70 22.70
C LEU A 22 -24.59 -16.38 21.19
N LEU A 23 -25.72 -16.37 20.48
CA LEU A 23 -25.80 -15.94 19.08
C LEU A 23 -25.45 -14.46 18.91
N ILE A 24 -25.88 -13.60 19.83
CA ILE A 24 -25.54 -12.16 19.81
C ILE A 24 -24.04 -11.96 20.07
N LEU A 25 -23.46 -12.68 21.05
CA LEU A 25 -22.03 -12.65 21.32
C LEU A 25 -21.20 -13.14 20.12
N TYR A 26 -21.62 -14.24 19.49
CA TYR A 26 -20.97 -14.78 18.29
C TYR A 26 -21.00 -13.79 17.11
N GLN A 27 -22.12 -13.10 16.88
CA GLN A 27 -22.19 -12.06 15.85
C GLN A 27 -21.32 -10.84 16.20
N SER A 28 -21.24 -10.44 17.48
CA SER A 28 -20.40 -9.31 17.89
C SER A 28 -18.89 -9.58 17.78
N ALA A 29 -18.45 -10.84 17.95
CA ALA A 29 -17.05 -11.24 17.80
C ALA A 29 -16.55 -11.19 16.34
N ASN A 30 -17.47 -11.17 15.36
CA ASN A 30 -17.16 -11.11 13.93
C ASN A 30 -17.17 -9.67 13.37
N ILE A 31 -17.43 -8.63 14.19
CA ILE A 31 -17.47 -7.22 13.75
C ILE A 31 -16.15 -6.49 14.02
N ILE A 32 -15.07 -7.18 14.41
CA ILE A 32 -13.72 -6.62 14.31
C ILE A 32 -13.23 -6.83 12.88
N ASN A 33 -13.92 -6.20 11.92
CA ASN A 33 -13.26 -5.85 10.68
C ASN A 33 -12.14 -4.89 11.07
N SER A 34 -10.89 -5.27 10.78
CA SER A 34 -9.73 -4.38 10.82
C SER A 34 -9.88 -3.31 9.74
N GLN A 35 -10.90 -2.46 9.88
CA GLN A 35 -11.13 -1.32 9.03
C GLN A 35 -10.01 -0.34 9.36
N LYS A 36 -9.20 0.00 8.35
CA LYS A 36 -8.15 1.01 8.51
C LYS A 36 -8.78 2.25 9.11
N THR A 37 -8.26 2.67 10.26
CA THR A 37 -8.76 3.86 10.97
C THR A 37 -8.16 5.15 10.43
N TRP A 38 -7.33 5.06 9.38
CA TRP A 38 -6.58 6.18 8.85
C TRP A 38 -6.93 6.53 7.41
N THR A 39 -6.78 7.81 7.08
CA THR A 39 -6.92 8.42 5.76
C THR A 39 -5.55 8.86 5.24
N TYR A 40 -5.17 8.34 4.07
CA TYR A 40 -3.94 8.67 3.38
C TYR A 40 -4.26 9.47 2.13
N GLU A 41 -3.80 10.72 2.10
CA GLU A 41 -3.89 11.58 0.91
C GLU A 41 -2.48 11.79 0.34
N LEU A 42 -2.15 11.05 -0.73
CA LEU A 42 -0.93 11.33 -1.50
C LEU A 42 -1.15 12.64 -2.26
N LEU A 43 -0.32 13.64 -1.98
CA LEU A 43 -0.38 14.93 -2.66
C LEU A 43 0.71 15.09 -3.72
N GLU A 44 1.88 14.49 -3.48
CA GLU A 44 3.03 14.64 -4.38
C GLU A 44 3.86 13.37 -4.41
N LEU A 45 4.35 13.05 -5.60
CA LEU A 45 5.33 12.01 -5.84
C LEU A 45 6.46 12.63 -6.64
N ASP A 46 7.66 12.61 -6.09
CA ASP A 46 8.86 13.15 -6.70
C ASP A 46 9.83 12.01 -7.00
N PHE A 47 10.44 12.04 -8.18
CA PHE A 47 11.42 11.07 -8.63
C PHE A 47 12.71 11.77 -8.99
N GLU A 48 13.79 11.38 -8.32
CA GLU A 48 15.12 11.87 -8.60
C GLU A 48 16.04 10.71 -9.01
N SER A 49 16.71 10.89 -10.14
CA SER A 49 17.81 10.01 -10.56
C SER A 49 19.10 10.80 -10.60
N SER A 50 20.18 10.19 -10.11
CA SER A 50 21.52 10.74 -10.26
C SER A 50 21.98 10.81 -11.72
N ASP A 51 21.35 10.06 -12.63
CA ASP A 51 21.69 10.02 -14.06
C ASP A 51 20.45 9.78 -14.94
N LYS A 52 19.98 10.84 -15.60
CA LYS A 52 18.81 10.82 -16.49
C LYS A 52 19.01 10.04 -17.79
N ASP A 53 20.24 9.66 -18.11
CA ASP A 53 20.55 8.77 -19.25
C ASP A 53 20.37 7.29 -18.89
N PHE A 54 20.17 6.96 -17.61
CA PHE A 54 19.80 5.63 -17.14
C PHE A 54 18.31 5.51 -16.83
N ILE A 55 17.78 6.44 -16.04
CA ILE A 55 16.37 6.47 -15.67
C ILE A 55 15.86 7.89 -15.73
N ASP A 56 14.74 8.07 -16.41
CA ASP A 56 14.01 9.33 -16.47
C ASP A 56 12.57 9.08 -16.05
N ALA A 57 11.95 10.02 -15.37
CA ALA A 57 10.59 9.88 -14.94
C ALA A 57 9.91 11.24 -14.84
N ASP A 58 8.62 11.22 -15.12
CA ASP A 58 7.71 12.33 -14.87
C ASP A 58 6.43 11.71 -14.33
N LEU A 59 6.10 11.98 -13.07
CA LEU A 59 4.97 11.38 -12.39
C LEU A 59 4.14 12.49 -11.76
N GLU A 60 2.84 12.44 -11.99
CA GLU A 60 1.89 13.39 -11.42
C GLU A 60 0.87 12.67 -10.54
N VAL A 61 0.50 13.30 -9.44
CA VAL A 61 -0.60 12.83 -8.60
C VAL A 61 -1.88 13.53 -9.05
N LEU A 62 -2.85 12.73 -9.47
CA LEU A 62 -4.15 13.19 -9.94
C LEU A 62 -5.23 12.91 -8.92
N ARG A 63 -6.11 13.87 -8.70
CA ARG A 63 -7.36 13.66 -7.97
C ARG A 63 -8.44 13.15 -8.92
N ILE A 64 -8.75 11.85 -8.84
CA ILE A 64 -9.77 11.19 -9.68
C ILE A 64 -11.18 11.55 -9.19
N ALA A 65 -11.37 11.51 -7.87
CA ALA A 65 -12.62 11.89 -7.20
C ALA A 65 -12.31 12.43 -5.80
N ARG A 66 -13.35 12.82 -5.05
CA ARG A 66 -13.18 13.28 -3.66
C ARG A 66 -12.60 12.15 -2.81
N GLY A 67 -11.37 12.34 -2.31
CA GLY A 67 -10.65 11.35 -1.51
C GLY A 67 -10.08 10.17 -2.30
N VAL A 68 -10.07 10.24 -3.64
CA VAL A 68 -9.52 9.20 -4.52
C VAL A 68 -8.45 9.81 -5.39
N PHE A 69 -7.22 9.35 -5.22
CA PHE A 69 -6.03 9.83 -5.92
C PHE A 69 -5.43 8.70 -6.75
N GLY A 70 -4.83 9.04 -7.89
CA GLY A 70 -4.08 8.12 -8.72
C GLY A 70 -2.81 8.77 -9.27
N ILE A 71 -1.93 7.95 -9.84
CA ILE A 71 -0.66 8.38 -10.42
C ILE A 71 -0.77 8.30 -11.94
N ASN A 72 -0.32 9.34 -12.62
CA ASN A 72 -0.15 9.41 -14.06
C ASN A 72 1.32 9.66 -14.40
N GLY A 73 1.70 9.42 -15.66
CA GLY A 73 3.01 9.79 -16.19
C GLY A 73 3.82 8.58 -16.65
N PHE A 74 5.15 8.63 -16.53
CA PHE A 74 6.02 7.56 -16.98
C PHE A 74 7.30 7.40 -16.15
N ILE A 75 7.87 6.20 -16.24
CA ILE A 75 9.26 5.90 -15.89
C ILE A 75 9.90 5.25 -17.11
N ASP A 76 10.96 5.84 -17.64
CA ASP A 76 11.76 5.37 -18.76
C ASP A 76 13.11 4.85 -18.28
N ILE A 77 13.28 3.53 -18.31
CA ILE A 77 14.53 2.84 -18.02
C ILE A 77 15.29 2.70 -19.34
N LYS A 78 16.21 3.63 -19.57
CA LYS A 78 17.00 3.77 -20.81
C LYS A 78 18.17 2.79 -20.87
N GLN A 79 18.65 2.34 -19.71
CA GLN A 79 19.77 1.38 -19.58
C GLN A 79 19.48 0.34 -18.48
N PRO A 80 20.03 -0.89 -18.58
CA PRO A 80 19.78 -1.91 -17.57
C PRO A 80 20.28 -1.46 -16.19
N ILE A 81 19.44 -1.63 -15.17
CA ILE A 81 19.77 -1.34 -13.78
C ILE A 81 20.28 -2.63 -13.15
N ASP A 82 21.58 -2.70 -12.88
CA ASP A 82 22.25 -3.87 -12.31
C ASP A 82 22.47 -3.73 -10.79
N GLU A 83 23.28 -4.63 -10.22
CA GLU A 83 23.60 -4.65 -8.79
C GLU A 83 24.33 -3.41 -8.27
N SER A 84 24.89 -2.58 -9.15
CA SER A 84 25.59 -1.35 -8.74
C SER A 84 24.67 -0.19 -8.37
N PHE A 85 23.36 -0.34 -8.59
CA PHE A 85 22.38 0.69 -8.27
C PHE A 85 21.83 0.56 -6.85
N SER A 86 21.53 1.70 -6.24
CA SER A 86 20.86 1.79 -4.94
C SER A 86 19.65 2.71 -5.03
N MET A 87 18.76 2.59 -4.05
CA MET A 87 17.56 3.44 -3.96
C MET A 87 17.23 3.81 -2.53
N GLU A 88 16.53 4.94 -2.37
CA GLU A 88 15.95 5.41 -1.11
C GLU A 88 14.48 5.80 -1.36
N VAL A 89 13.59 5.53 -0.41
CA VAL A 89 12.20 6.04 -0.43
C VAL A 89 11.95 6.84 0.83
N ILE A 90 11.68 8.13 0.67
CA ILE A 90 11.47 9.05 1.78
C ILE A 90 10.00 9.42 1.82
N PHE A 91 9.37 9.18 2.96
CA PHE A 91 8.00 9.59 3.22
C PHE A 91 8.01 10.86 4.06
N PHE A 92 7.27 11.86 3.61
CA PHE A 92 6.96 13.06 4.37
C PHE A 92 5.48 13.11 4.68
N ARG A 93 5.12 13.64 5.85
CA ARG A 93 3.73 13.78 6.27
C ARG A 93 3.49 15.15 6.90
N ASP A 94 2.34 15.72 6.58
CA ASP A 94 1.72 16.80 7.34
C ASP A 94 0.35 16.33 7.85
N LYS A 95 0.11 16.48 9.15
CA LYS A 95 -1.16 16.11 9.79
C LYS A 95 -2.34 16.96 9.31
N TYR A 96 -2.11 18.22 8.96
CA TYR A 96 -3.16 19.20 8.63
C TYR A 96 -3.10 19.70 7.18
N CYS A 97 -2.17 19.21 6.38
CA CYS A 97 -2.01 19.60 4.97
C CYS A 97 -1.79 21.12 4.80
N GLN A 98 -0.99 21.71 5.70
CA GLN A 98 -0.62 23.12 5.75
C GLN A 98 0.85 23.34 5.35
N GLU A 99 1.40 22.43 4.55
CA GLU A 99 2.76 22.45 4.02
C GLU A 99 3.89 22.32 5.08
N ASN A 100 3.56 21.82 6.27
CA ASN A 100 4.52 21.55 7.35
C ASN A 100 4.91 20.06 7.37
N TYR A 101 5.63 19.64 6.33
CA TYR A 101 5.97 18.24 6.09
C TYR A 101 7.16 17.75 6.92
N GLU A 102 6.97 16.67 7.67
CA GLU A 102 8.02 16.01 8.46
C GLU A 102 8.39 14.65 7.89
N ARG A 103 9.70 14.35 7.82
CA ARG A 103 10.20 13.04 7.40
C ARG A 103 9.74 11.97 8.38
N GLN A 104 9.20 10.87 7.86
CA GLN A 104 8.64 9.78 8.63
C GLN A 104 9.69 8.70 8.95
N LEU A 105 9.61 8.12 10.16
CA LEU A 105 10.56 7.10 10.64
C LEU A 105 10.53 5.79 9.84
N TYR A 106 9.42 5.50 9.16
CA TYR A 106 9.27 4.35 8.27
C TYR A 106 9.76 4.62 6.83
N SER A 107 10.51 5.71 6.62
CA SER A 107 11.26 5.90 5.38
C SER A 107 12.23 4.76 5.14
N VAL A 108 12.33 4.34 3.88
CA VAL A 108 13.24 3.29 3.45
C VAL A 108 14.58 3.95 3.13
N GLY A 109 15.54 3.81 4.04
CA GLY A 109 16.90 4.33 3.83
C GLY A 109 17.59 3.73 2.60
N LYS A 110 18.69 4.37 2.18
CA LYS A 110 19.50 3.94 1.02
C LYS A 110 19.89 2.46 1.15
N GLN A 111 19.50 1.66 0.17
CA GLN A 111 19.82 0.22 0.08
C GLN A 111 19.97 -0.20 -1.38
N SER A 112 20.39 -1.44 -1.64
CA SER A 112 20.52 -1.94 -3.03
C SER A 112 19.17 -1.83 -3.77
N PHE A 113 19.22 -1.55 -5.07
CA PHE A 113 18.01 -1.51 -5.90
C PHE A 113 17.27 -2.85 -5.85
N ALA A 114 18.01 -3.96 -5.85
CA ALA A 114 17.44 -5.30 -5.77
C ALA A 114 16.70 -5.56 -4.45
N ASP A 115 17.22 -5.06 -3.32
CA ASP A 115 16.53 -5.12 -2.03
C ASP A 115 15.24 -4.31 -2.04
N GLY A 116 15.29 -3.09 -2.59
CA GLY A 116 14.11 -2.24 -2.70
C GLY A 116 13.02 -2.87 -3.57
N MET A 117 13.40 -3.50 -4.69
CA MET A 117 12.48 -4.22 -5.57
C MET A 117 11.81 -5.41 -4.85
N ASN A 118 12.58 -6.19 -4.09
CA ASN A 118 12.06 -7.36 -3.38
C ASN A 118 11.27 -7.01 -2.11
N LYS A 119 11.65 -5.97 -1.37
CA LYS A 119 11.05 -5.59 -0.08
C LYS A 119 9.90 -4.60 -0.22
N PHE A 120 10.06 -3.59 -1.07
CA PHE A 120 9.10 -2.48 -1.20
C PHE A 120 8.21 -2.66 -2.43
N TYR A 121 8.80 -2.65 -3.63
CA TYR A 121 8.03 -2.70 -4.89
C TYR A 121 7.13 -3.94 -4.95
N ARG A 122 7.68 -5.13 -4.75
CA ARG A 122 6.95 -6.40 -4.82
C ARG A 122 5.76 -6.45 -3.88
N ARG A 123 5.91 -5.91 -2.67
CA ARG A 123 4.91 -6.03 -1.61
C ARG A 123 3.82 -4.97 -1.70
N ILE A 124 4.17 -3.75 -2.11
CA ILE A 124 3.27 -2.59 -2.02
C ILE A 124 2.76 -2.17 -3.40
N LEU A 125 3.65 -2.13 -4.40
CA LEU A 125 3.35 -1.51 -5.69
C LEU A 125 2.91 -2.53 -6.74
N MET A 126 3.57 -3.69 -6.81
CA MET A 126 3.47 -4.61 -7.95
C MET A 126 2.04 -5.00 -8.32
N ASP A 127 1.19 -5.33 -7.33
CA ASP A 127 -0.20 -5.72 -7.59
C ASP A 127 -1.05 -4.56 -8.10
N SER A 128 -0.81 -3.35 -7.58
CA SER A 128 -1.51 -2.13 -8.01
C SER A 128 -1.11 -1.77 -9.44
N LEU A 129 0.19 -1.81 -9.74
CA LEU A 129 0.74 -1.38 -11.03
C LEU A 129 0.42 -2.33 -12.18
N ARG A 130 0.22 -3.63 -11.90
CA ARG A 130 -0.12 -4.64 -12.91
C ARG A 130 -1.33 -4.24 -13.77
N ASN A 131 -2.29 -3.53 -13.19
CA ASN A 131 -3.58 -3.27 -13.83
C ASN A 131 -3.70 -1.89 -14.50
N CYS A 132 -2.74 -1.00 -14.26
CA CYS A 132 -2.82 0.41 -14.66
C CYS A 132 -1.55 0.92 -15.36
N THR A 133 -0.60 0.01 -15.65
CA THR A 133 0.63 0.33 -16.37
C THR A 133 0.82 -0.53 -17.60
N THR A 134 1.66 -0.06 -18.53
CA THR A 134 1.96 -0.76 -19.79
C THR A 134 2.95 -1.92 -19.65
N ASP A 135 4.06 -1.72 -18.91
CA ASP A 135 5.17 -2.68 -18.84
C ASP A 135 5.87 -2.68 -17.46
N ALA A 136 5.11 -2.57 -16.36
CA ALA A 136 5.70 -2.69 -15.03
C ALA A 136 6.32 -4.09 -14.79
N PRO A 137 7.47 -4.19 -14.10
CA PRO A 137 8.13 -5.48 -13.85
C PRO A 137 7.34 -6.35 -12.88
N ILE A 138 7.01 -7.57 -13.31
CA ILE A 138 6.31 -8.55 -12.49
C ILE A 138 7.23 -9.74 -12.22
N PHE A 139 7.39 -10.10 -10.96
CA PHE A 139 8.29 -11.17 -10.55
C PHE A 139 7.92 -11.76 -9.18
N ASP A 140 8.26 -13.02 -8.97
CA ASP A 140 8.20 -13.64 -7.64
C ASP A 140 9.39 -13.25 -6.77
N LYS A 141 10.57 -13.09 -7.38
CA LYS A 141 11.78 -12.57 -6.76
C LYS A 141 12.52 -11.79 -7.83
N PHE A 142 12.88 -10.54 -7.53
CA PHE A 142 13.65 -9.73 -8.45
C PHE A 142 15.10 -10.19 -8.46
N GLU A 143 15.62 -10.42 -9.66
CA GLU A 143 17.02 -10.71 -9.93
C GLU A 143 17.51 -9.69 -10.97
N PRO A 144 18.58 -8.93 -10.67
CA PRO A 144 19.13 -7.96 -11.62
C PRO A 144 19.62 -8.62 -12.93
N PRO A 145 19.65 -7.88 -14.05
CA PRO A 145 19.30 -6.47 -14.15
C PRO A 145 17.80 -6.24 -14.43
N LEU A 146 17.28 -5.08 -14.00
CA LEU A 146 16.01 -4.58 -14.55
C LEU A 146 16.27 -4.08 -15.98
N THR A 147 15.68 -4.76 -16.96
CA THR A 147 15.89 -4.47 -18.38
C THR A 147 15.29 -3.14 -18.78
N LYS A 148 15.78 -2.59 -19.90
CA LYS A 148 15.23 -1.36 -20.52
C LYS A 148 13.73 -1.48 -20.76
N ARG A 149 12.96 -0.45 -20.44
CA ARG A 149 11.52 -0.38 -20.64
C ARG A 149 10.95 1.00 -20.34
N LEU A 150 9.84 1.30 -21.01
CA LEU A 150 8.99 2.44 -20.71
C LEU A 150 7.73 1.96 -19.97
N ILE A 151 7.58 2.42 -18.73
CA ILE A 151 6.44 2.13 -17.88
C ILE A 151 5.56 3.38 -17.89
N VAL A 152 4.41 3.33 -18.54
CA VAL A 152 3.43 4.42 -18.54
C VAL A 152 2.36 4.12 -17.50
N PHE A 153 1.99 5.13 -16.70
CA PHE A 153 0.98 5.08 -15.66
C PHE A 153 -0.28 5.79 -16.14
N ASP A 154 -1.43 5.11 -16.10
CA ASP A 154 -2.75 5.69 -16.39
C ASP A 154 -3.66 5.55 -15.16
N LYS A 155 -3.77 6.65 -14.40
CA LYS A 155 -4.61 6.82 -13.22
C LYS A 155 -4.44 5.68 -12.22
N CYS A 156 -3.19 5.27 -12.01
CA CYS A 156 -2.81 4.18 -11.14
C CYS A 156 -3.16 4.48 -9.68
N GLN A 157 -4.13 3.77 -9.12
CA GLN A 157 -4.41 3.81 -7.69
C GLN A 157 -3.55 2.79 -6.97
N ILE A 158 -2.70 3.26 -6.06
CA ILE A 158 -1.87 2.37 -5.24
C ILE A 158 -2.70 1.88 -4.06
N SER A 159 -2.84 0.56 -3.95
CA SER A 159 -3.50 -0.04 -2.79
C SER A 159 -2.72 0.29 -1.52
N THR A 160 -3.45 0.73 -0.51
CA THR A 160 -2.92 0.98 0.82
C THR A 160 -2.93 -0.29 1.68
N ASP A 161 -3.42 -1.43 1.18
CA ASP A 161 -3.64 -2.67 1.96
C ASP A 161 -2.34 -3.27 2.49
N ASN A 162 -1.26 -3.07 1.74
CA ASN A 162 0.07 -3.56 2.07
C ASN A 162 0.94 -2.52 2.78
N LEU A 163 0.40 -1.34 3.10
CA LEU A 163 1.09 -0.36 3.94
C LEU A 163 1.07 -0.81 5.41
N PRO A 164 2.05 -0.41 6.24
CA PRO A 164 2.07 -0.72 7.65
C PRO A 164 0.76 -0.35 8.35
N SER A 165 0.34 -1.11 9.36
CA SER A 165 -0.87 -0.82 10.14
C SER A 165 -0.83 0.53 10.87
N HIS A 166 0.36 1.10 11.06
CA HIS A 166 0.62 2.32 11.82
C HIS A 166 1.00 3.50 10.92
N VAL A 167 0.34 3.67 9.77
CA VAL A 167 0.39 4.94 9.04
C VAL A 167 -0.62 5.88 9.69
N ASP A 168 -0.19 7.09 10.02
CA ASP A 168 -1.05 8.10 10.66
C ASP A 168 -1.86 8.89 9.61
N ASP A 169 -2.95 9.53 10.03
CA ASP A 169 -3.72 10.43 9.17
C ASP A 169 -2.93 11.62 8.67
N GLY A 170 -3.08 11.98 7.39
CA GLY A 170 -2.61 13.25 6.87
C GLY A 170 -2.34 13.27 5.37
N CYS A 171 -1.65 14.33 4.96
CA CYS A 171 -1.18 14.52 3.60
C CYS A 171 0.27 14.09 3.48
N TYR A 172 0.56 13.39 2.39
CA TYR A 172 1.82 12.70 2.18
C TYR A 172 2.52 13.17 0.92
N LEU A 173 3.84 13.36 1.03
CA LEU A 173 4.74 13.47 -0.10
C LEU A 173 5.68 12.28 -0.08
N VAL A 174 5.96 11.70 -1.24
CA VAL A 174 6.89 10.58 -1.38
C VAL A 174 8.00 10.99 -2.33
N LYS A 175 9.26 10.84 -1.90
CA LYS A 175 10.42 10.99 -2.76
C LYS A 175 11.07 9.65 -3.01
N LEU A 176 11.26 9.29 -4.27
CA LEU A 176 12.00 8.11 -4.70
C LEU A 176 13.32 8.56 -5.32
N ASN A 177 14.43 8.18 -4.71
CA ASN A 177 15.77 8.45 -5.23
C ASN A 177 16.39 7.17 -5.76
N VAL A 178 16.97 7.22 -6.96
CA VAL A 178 17.77 6.14 -7.53
C VAL A 178 19.18 6.64 -7.81
N TYR A 179 20.17 5.95 -7.25
CA TYR A 179 21.59 6.25 -7.37
C TYR A 179 22.28 5.20 -8.22
N GLY A 180 23.06 5.65 -9.20
CA GLY A 180 23.76 4.79 -10.16
C GLY A 180 25.25 4.60 -9.92
N LYS A 181 25.93 4.13 -10.96
CA LYS A 181 27.33 3.64 -10.96
C LYS A 181 28.39 4.75 -10.79
N VAL A 182 27.98 6.01 -10.83
CA VAL A 182 28.85 7.16 -10.64
C VAL A 182 28.25 8.01 -9.51
N GLU A 183 28.87 7.91 -8.33
CA GLU A 183 28.97 9.00 -7.37
C GLU A 183 30.36 9.62 -7.48
#